data_AF-A0A537N3F9-F1
#
_entry.id   AF-A0A537N3F9-F1
#
_cell.length_a   1.000
_cell.length_b   1.000
_cell.length_c   1.000
_cell.angle_alpha   90.00
_cell.angle_beta   90.00
_cell.angle_gamma   90.00
#
_symmetry.space_group_name_H-M   'P 1'
#
loop_
_entity.id
_entity.type
_entity.pdbx_description
1 polymer ?
#
loop_
_entity_poly.entity_id
_entity_poly.type
_entity_poly.pdbx_seq_one_letter_code
_entity_poly.pdbx_strand_id
1 'polypeptide(L)'
;MAVVTLDAAASELARRYGARLITAGALDGQTGAMRSAARVLAREGRTAMLTIPGDVPLVTPDEIRELIAAHDRTPDFVITPAHDGRGSNAVLC
;
A
#
# COMPACT_ATOMS: atom_id res chain seq x y z
N MET A 1 -0.36 -9.57 -1.25
CA MET A 1 0.11 -8.23 -1.69
C MET A 1 -0.56 -7.88 -3.00
N ALA A 2 -0.86 -6.60 -3.22
CA ALA A 2 -1.46 -6.10 -4.46
C ALA A 2 -0.66 -4.90 -5.00
N VAL A 3 -0.61 -4.75 -6.31
CA VAL A 3 -0.02 -3.58 -6.99
C VAL A 3 -1.12 -2.91 -7.79
N VAL A 4 -1.32 -1.61 -7.58
CA VAL A 4 -2.27 -0.81 -8.36
C VAL A 4 -1.51 -0.15 -9.51
N THR A 5 -1.70 -0.63 -10.73
CA THR A 5 -0.97 -0.11 -11.89
C THR A 5 -1.65 -0.44 -13.22
N LEU A 6 -1.37 0.37 -14.24
CA LEU A 6 -1.60 0.05 -15.65
C LEU A 6 -0.29 -0.07 -16.45
N ASP A 7 0.84 0.22 -15.80
CA ASP A 7 2.15 0.12 -16.45
C ASP A 7 2.51 -1.34 -16.72
N ALA A 8 2.94 -1.62 -17.94
CA ALA A 8 3.22 -2.99 -18.39
C ALA A 8 4.43 -3.59 -17.67
N ALA A 9 5.49 -2.79 -17.45
CA ALA A 9 6.70 -3.26 -16.79
C ALA A 9 6.46 -3.54 -15.29
N ALA A 10 5.76 -2.65 -14.60
CA ALA A 10 5.34 -2.83 -13.22
C ALA A 10 4.39 -4.04 -13.07
N SER A 11 3.49 -4.25 -14.05
CA SER A 11 2.59 -5.40 -14.06
C SER A 11 3.34 -6.72 -14.17
N GLU A 12 4.35 -6.79 -15.04
CA GLU A 12 5.18 -7.98 -15.21
C GLU A 12 6.01 -8.27 -13.95
N LEU A 13 6.61 -7.23 -13.37
CA LEU A 13 7.37 -7.36 -12.13
C LEU A 13 6.49 -7.86 -10.98
N ALA A 14 5.30 -7.28 -10.82
CA ALA A 14 4.35 -7.70 -9.79
C ALA A 14 3.97 -9.18 -9.93
N ARG A 15 3.69 -9.65 -11.15
CA ARG A 15 3.39 -11.07 -11.41
C ARG A 15 4.56 -11.98 -11.05
N ARG A 16 5.79 -11.58 -11.38
CA ARG A 16 7.01 -12.33 -11.04
C ARG A 16 7.17 -12.55 -9.53
N TYR A 17 6.72 -11.60 -8.72
CA TYR A 17 6.73 -11.69 -7.26
C TYR A 17 5.42 -12.23 -6.65
N GLY A 18 4.48 -12.74 -7.47
CA GLY A 18 3.21 -13.31 -7.00
C GLY A 18 2.23 -12.25 -6.45
N ALA A 19 2.43 -10.98 -6.76
CA ALA A 19 1.51 -9.93 -6.38
C ALA A 19 0.32 -9.89 -7.34
N ARG A 20 -0.89 -9.66 -6.80
CA ARG A 20 -2.09 -9.45 -7.61
C ARG A 20 -2.09 -8.05 -8.21
N LEU A 21 -2.66 -7.90 -9.39
CA LEU A 21 -2.85 -6.59 -10.04
C LEU A 21 -4.24 -6.04 -9.73
N ILE A 22 -4.29 -4.74 -9.45
CA ILE A 22 -5.52 -3.96 -9.39
C ILE A 22 -5.39 -2.85 -10.42
N THR A 23 -6.32 -2.75 -11.36
CA THR A 23 -6.31 -1.68 -12.37
C THR A 23 -7.28 -0.54 -12.03
N ALA A 24 -8.24 -0.80 -11.14
CA ALA A 24 -9.20 0.20 -10.68
C ALA A 24 -8.47 1.37 -9.98
N GLY A 25 -8.74 2.59 -10.44
CA GLY A 25 -8.19 3.83 -9.88
C GLY A 25 -6.71 4.09 -10.15
N ALA A 26 -6.06 3.29 -11.00
CA ALA A 26 -4.63 3.44 -11.30
C ALA A 26 -4.27 4.77 -11.98
N LEU A 27 -5.24 5.45 -12.61
CA LEU A 27 -5.07 6.77 -13.24
C LEU A 27 -5.55 7.94 -12.37
N ASP A 28 -6.08 7.66 -11.18
CA ASP A 28 -6.73 8.67 -10.32
C ASP A 28 -5.73 9.34 -9.36
N GLY A 29 -4.44 9.29 -9.70
CA GLY A 29 -3.34 9.66 -8.82
C GLY A 29 -3.20 8.71 -7.62
N GLN A 30 -2.24 9.01 -6.73
CA GLN A 30 -1.91 8.14 -5.59
C GLN A 30 -3.10 7.93 -4.66
N THR A 31 -3.78 9.01 -4.26
CA THR A 31 -4.95 8.92 -3.37
C THR A 31 -6.11 8.15 -4.00
N GLY A 32 -6.36 8.32 -5.30
CA GLY A 32 -7.42 7.59 -6.00
C GLY A 32 -7.12 6.10 -6.15
N ALA A 33 -5.86 5.74 -6.44
CA ALA A 33 -5.38 4.37 -6.45
C ALA A 33 -5.53 3.70 -5.08
N MET A 34 -5.14 4.38 -4.00
CA MET A 34 -5.31 3.89 -2.62
C MET A 34 -6.77 3.65 -2.27
N ARG A 35 -7.65 4.61 -2.56
CA ARG A 35 -9.11 4.48 -2.29
C ARG A 35 -9.74 3.34 -3.08
N SER A 36 -9.29 3.12 -4.31
CA SER A 36 -9.78 2.01 -5.14
C SER A 36 -9.32 0.66 -4.60
N ALA A 37 -8.06 0.54 -4.19
CA ALA A 37 -7.56 -0.66 -3.51
C ALA A 37 -8.30 -0.94 -2.20
N ALA A 38 -8.55 0.08 -1.37
CA ALA A 38 -9.31 -0.03 -0.14
C ALA A 38 -10.71 -0.59 -0.40
N ARG A 39 -11.40 -0.09 -1.44
CA ARG A 39 -12.73 -0.57 -1.83
C ARG A 39 -12.71 -2.04 -2.27
N VAL A 40 -11.69 -2.45 -3.01
CA VAL A 40 -11.51 -3.85 -3.42
C VAL A 40 -11.30 -4.74 -2.19
N LEU A 41 -10.38 -4.36 -1.28
CA LEU A 41 -10.08 -5.11 -0.07
C LEU A 41 -11.28 -5.20 0.89
N ALA A 42 -12.03 -4.11 1.06
CA ALA A 42 -13.24 -4.10 1.88
C ALA A 42 -14.32 -5.06 1.35
N ARG A 43 -14.49 -5.15 0.02
CA ARG A 43 -15.40 -6.14 -0.61
C ARG A 43 -14.94 -7.58 -0.42
N GLU A 44 -13.65 -7.80 -0.19
CA GLU A 44 -13.06 -9.11 0.15
C GLU A 44 -13.11 -9.41 1.66
N GLY A 45 -13.77 -8.56 2.46
CA GLY A 45 -13.89 -8.74 3.91
C GLY A 45 -12.60 -8.44 4.69
N ARG A 46 -11.66 -7.70 4.10
CA ARG A 46 -10.44 -7.27 4.81
C ARG A 46 -10.75 -6.08 5.71
N THR A 47 -10.22 -6.13 6.93
CA THR A 47 -10.47 -5.13 7.98
C THR A 47 -9.38 -4.08 8.10
N ALA A 48 -8.23 -4.29 7.44
CA ALA A 48 -7.11 -3.36 7.43
C ALA A 48 -6.35 -3.43 6.10
N MET A 49 -5.66 -2.35 5.77
CA MET A 49 -4.85 -2.17 4.57
C MET A 49 -3.57 -1.37 4.90
N LEU A 50 -2.42 -1.99 4.67
CA LEU A 50 -1.13 -1.30 4.60
C LEU A 50 -0.86 -0.87 3.15
N THR A 51 -0.59 0.41 2.94
CA THR A 51 -0.15 0.98 1.67
C THR A 51 1.30 1.41 1.77
N ILE A 52 2.13 1.00 0.81
CA ILE A 52 3.52 1.46 0.64
C ILE A 52 3.68 1.92 -0.83
N PRO A 53 4.13 3.16 -1.09
CA PRO A 53 4.47 3.63 -2.43
C PRO A 53 5.61 2.81 -3.07
N GLY A 54 5.62 2.74 -4.41
CA GLY A 54 6.61 1.92 -5.15
C GLY A 54 8.04 2.45 -5.12
N ASP A 55 8.26 3.67 -4.62
CA ASP A 55 9.53 4.38 -4.54
C ASP A 55 10.16 4.33 -3.13
N VAL A 56 9.76 3.37 -2.30
CA VAL A 56 10.37 3.08 -0.98
C VAL A 56 11.21 1.78 -1.05
N PRO A 57 12.33 1.73 -1.81
CA PRO A 57 13.05 0.49 -2.09
C PRO A 57 13.84 -0.07 -0.90
N LEU A 58 14.10 0.75 0.12
CA LEU A 58 14.87 0.36 1.32
C LEU A 58 13.99 -0.16 2.46
N VAL A 59 12.66 -0.28 2.25
CA VAL A 59 11.75 -0.80 3.27
C VAL A 59 12.16 -2.21 3.69
N THR A 60 12.22 -2.43 5.00
CA THR A 60 12.60 -3.70 5.59
C THR A 60 11.39 -4.48 6.11
N PRO A 61 11.48 -5.81 6.22
CA PRO A 61 10.43 -6.61 6.85
C PRO A 61 10.17 -6.22 8.31
N ASP A 62 11.20 -5.78 9.05
CA ASP A 62 11.07 -5.40 10.45
C ASP A 62 10.27 -4.10 10.60
N GLU A 63 10.51 -3.09 9.77
CA GLU A 63 9.70 -1.87 9.75
C GLU A 63 8.22 -2.16 9.44
N ILE A 64 7.94 -3.10 8.52
CA ILE A 64 6.55 -3.52 8.23
C ILE A 64 5.90 -4.17 9.46
N ARG A 65 6.64 -5.03 10.18
CA ARG A 65 6.13 -5.68 11.41
C ARG A 65 5.88 -4.65 12.51
N GLU A 66 6.75 -3.67 12.66
CA GLU A 66 6.58 -2.59 13.63
C GLU A 66 5.32 -1.76 13.35
N LEU A 67 5.04 -1.45 12.08
CA LEU A 67 3.82 -0.75 11.69
C LEU A 67 2.56 -1.53 12.04
N ILE A 68 2.55 -2.83 11.75
CA ILE A 68 1.43 -3.72 12.09
C ILE A 68 1.25 -3.78 13.62
N ALA A 69 2.33 -3.98 14.38
CA ALA A 69 2.29 -4.01 15.84
C ALA A 69 1.87 -2.68 16.46
N ALA A 70 2.18 -1.54 15.83
CA ALA A 70 1.69 -0.23 16.24
C ALA A 70 0.17 -0.11 16.04
N HIS A 71 -0.33 -0.54 14.88
CA HIS A 71 -1.76 -0.52 14.59
C HIS A 71 -2.55 -1.46 15.50
N ASP A 72 -2.06 -2.66 15.79
CA ASP A 72 -2.74 -3.60 16.70
C ASP A 72 -2.91 -3.04 18.13
N ARG A 73 -2.05 -2.12 18.56
CA ARG A 73 -2.17 -1.43 19.86
C ARG A 73 -3.18 -0.27 19.84
N THR A 74 -3.28 0.43 18.71
CA THR A 74 -4.17 1.58 18.50
C THR A 74 -4.72 1.55 17.07
N PRO A 75 -5.86 0.88 16.82
CA PRO A 75 -6.27 0.41 15.49
C PRO A 75 -6.88 1.48 14.58
N ASP A 76 -6.62 2.76 14.84
CA ASP A 76 -7.27 3.85 14.09
C ASP A 76 -6.50 4.16 12.80
N PHE A 77 -5.23 4.54 12.92
CA PHE A 77 -4.43 4.95 11.76
C PHE A 77 -2.94 5.03 12.13
N VAL A 78 -2.05 4.48 11.30
CA VAL A 78 -0.60 4.61 11.45
C VAL A 78 -0.03 5.21 10.17
N ILE A 79 0.75 6.29 10.30
CA ILE A 79 1.40 6.98 9.17
C ILE A 79 2.90 7.02 9.42
N THR A 80 3.68 6.55 8.45
CA THR A 80 5.12 6.78 8.41
C THR A 80 5.40 8.00 7.55
N PRO A 81 5.93 9.10 8.12
CA PRO A 81 6.26 10.28 7.32
C PRO A 81 7.39 9.98 6.33
N ALA A 82 7.35 10.65 5.18
CA ALA A 82 8.48 10.66 4.26
C ALA A 82 9.67 11.42 4.86
N HIS A 83 10.88 11.14 4.38
CA HIS A 83 12.11 11.76 4.90
C HIS A 83 12.11 13.29 4.78
N ASP A 84 11.45 13.84 3.76
CA ASP A 84 11.33 15.28 3.51
C ASP A 84 10.19 15.95 4.31
N GLY A 85 9.40 15.17 5.07
CA GLY A 85 8.26 15.64 5.84
C GLY A 85 7.07 16.15 5.01
N ARG A 86 7.07 15.97 3.69
CA ARG A 86 6.02 16.49 2.78
C ARG A 86 5.05 15.42 2.30
N GLY A 87 5.27 14.17 2.68
CA GLY A 87 4.46 13.03 2.31
C GLY A 87 4.48 11.90 3.34
N SER A 88 4.04 10.73 2.92
CA SER A 88 4.07 9.51 3.73
C SER A 88 4.69 8.36 2.94
N ASN A 89 5.55 7.59 3.60
CA ASN A 89 6.15 6.37 3.05
C ASN A 89 5.31 5.12 3.35
N ALA A 90 4.40 5.20 4.32
CA ALA A 90 3.43 4.14 4.57
C ALA A 90 2.18 4.69 5.26
N VAL A 91 1.05 4.05 4.99
CA VAL A 91 -0.23 4.28 5.68
C VAL A 91 -0.87 2.94 5.99
N LEU A 92 -1.26 2.71 7.25
CA LEU A 92 -1.99 1.53 7.71
C LEU A 92 -3.29 1.96 8.41
N CYS A 93 -4.42 1.42 7.92
CA CYS A 93 -5.77 1.73 8.37
C CYS A 93 -6.75 0.58 8.12
#